data_AF-A0A150PT96-F1
#
_entry.id   AF-A0A150PT96-F1
#
_cell.length_a   1.000
_cell.length_b   1.000
_cell.length_c   1.000
_cell.angle_alpha   90.00
_cell.angle_beta   90.00
_cell.angle_gamma   90.00
#
_symmetry.space_group_name_H-M   'P 1'
#
loop_
_entity.id
_entity.type
_entity.pdbx_description
1 polymer ?
#
loop_
_entity_poly.entity_id
_entity_poly.type
_entity_poly.pdbx_seq_one_letter_code
_entity_poly.pdbx_strand_id
1 'polypeptide(L)'
;MPLMSPPPLQTLDEPNLEALVELMFLAAFADGEFSQEEKVHFSRSVESLTDRRIPQSTMDELIRTVVEQLQKEGRAARLASLKERLATPQARKVAFSLAAQVVVADGIVRSSERELLLDVAAALELDQTEAADVVRRLAAS
;
A
#
# COMPACT_ATOMS: atom_id res chain seq x y z
N MET A 1 3.43 12.62 23.67
CA MET A 1 3.51 12.99 22.23
C MET A 1 2.21 12.50 21.60
N PRO A 2 1.35 13.37 21.04
CA PRO A 2 0.11 12.90 20.45
C PRO A 2 0.46 12.05 19.22
N LEU A 3 -0.12 10.86 19.18
CA LEU A 3 -0.02 9.89 18.10
C LEU A 3 -0.57 10.56 16.84
N MET A 4 0.29 10.73 15.83
CA MET A 4 -0.13 11.27 14.54
C MET A 4 -0.97 10.18 13.86
N SER A 5 -2.29 10.20 14.10
CA SER A 5 -3.23 9.47 13.26
C SER A 5 -2.95 9.88 11.81
N PRO A 6 -2.86 8.94 10.85
CA PRO A 6 -2.76 9.31 9.45
C PRO A 6 -3.89 10.29 9.14
N PRO A 7 -3.65 11.33 8.30
CA PRO A 7 -4.72 12.22 7.89
C PRO A 7 -5.87 11.35 7.38
N PRO A 8 -7.12 11.69 7.75
CA PRO A 8 -8.26 10.93 7.27
C PRO A 8 -8.17 10.85 5.75
N LEU A 9 -8.32 9.65 5.19
CA LEU A 9 -8.28 9.38 3.74
C LEU A 9 -9.19 10.32 2.93
N GLN A 10 -10.11 11.00 3.62
CA GLN A 10 -10.99 12.06 3.17
C GLN A 10 -10.29 13.33 2.64
N THR A 11 -9.01 13.56 2.97
CA THR A 11 -8.26 14.74 2.52
C THR A 11 -7.20 14.43 1.46
N LEU A 12 -7.17 13.21 0.93
CA LEU A 12 -6.23 12.84 -0.13
C LEU A 12 -6.85 13.12 -1.51
N ASP A 13 -6.15 13.89 -2.33
CA ASP A 13 -6.51 14.10 -3.74
C ASP A 13 -6.48 12.78 -4.53
N GLU A 14 -7.23 12.68 -5.63
CA GLU A 14 -7.30 11.48 -6.50
C GLU A 14 -5.93 10.92 -6.90
N PRO A 15 -4.90 11.72 -7.29
CA PRO A 15 -3.59 11.21 -7.65
C PRO A 15 -2.83 10.54 -6.48
N ASN A 16 -3.10 10.98 -5.25
CA ASN A 16 -2.54 10.40 -4.03
C ASN A 16 -3.25 9.10 -3.68
N LEU A 17 -4.55 9.01 -3.97
CA LEU A 17 -5.35 7.82 -3.75
C LEU A 17 -4.93 6.68 -4.69
N GLU A 18 -4.70 6.97 -5.96
CA GLU A 18 -4.15 5.97 -6.90
C GLU A 18 -2.76 5.48 -6.48
N ALA A 19 -1.88 6.41 -6.08
CA ALA A 19 -0.55 6.07 -5.58
C ALA A 19 -0.63 5.21 -4.32
N LEU A 20 -1.63 5.47 -3.48
CA LEU A 20 -1.91 4.66 -2.29
C LEU A 20 -2.32 3.24 -2.69
N VAL A 21 -3.31 3.09 -3.56
CA VAL A 21 -3.80 1.79 -4.03
C VAL A 21 -2.69 0.99 -4.68
N GLU A 22 -1.89 1.63 -5.52
CA GLU A 22 -0.72 1.02 -6.15
C GLU A 22 0.30 0.55 -5.11
N LEU A 23 0.62 1.38 -4.11
CA LEU A 23 1.53 0.99 -3.04
C LEU A 23 0.99 -0.20 -2.24
N MET A 24 -0.30 -0.20 -1.92
CA MET A 24 -0.98 -1.28 -1.21
C MET A 24 -0.92 -2.58 -2.03
N PHE A 25 -1.14 -2.49 -3.34
CA PHE A 25 -1.04 -3.63 -4.25
C PHE A 25 0.40 -4.18 -4.26
N LEU A 26 1.40 -3.33 -4.45
CA LEU A 26 2.81 -3.75 -4.43
C LEU A 26 3.20 -4.33 -3.06
N ALA A 27 2.65 -3.83 -1.97
CA ALA A 27 2.92 -4.31 -0.61
C ALA A 27 2.21 -5.63 -0.27
N ALA A 28 1.10 -5.95 -0.92
CA ALA A 28 0.37 -7.19 -0.71
C ALA A 28 0.81 -8.30 -1.66
N PHE A 29 1.26 -7.96 -2.88
CA PHE A 29 1.59 -8.94 -3.93
C PHE A 29 3.05 -8.83 -4.35
N ALA A 30 3.80 -9.90 -4.10
CA ALA A 30 5.23 -9.98 -4.31
C ALA A 30 5.62 -10.54 -5.68
N ASP A 31 4.88 -11.56 -6.11
CA ASP A 31 5.11 -12.37 -7.31
C ASP A 31 4.35 -11.85 -8.54
N GLY A 32 3.39 -10.95 -8.34
CA GLY A 32 2.51 -10.48 -9.40
C GLY A 32 1.48 -11.52 -9.83
N GLU A 33 1.39 -12.66 -9.11
CA GLU A 33 0.26 -13.57 -9.21
C GLU A 33 -0.84 -13.08 -8.28
N PHE A 34 -2.03 -12.93 -8.84
CA PHE A 34 -3.16 -12.33 -8.16
C PHE A 34 -4.36 -13.23 -8.41
N SER A 35 -4.66 -14.08 -7.45
CA SER A 35 -5.83 -14.94 -7.54
C SER A 35 -7.12 -14.12 -7.45
N GLN A 36 -8.20 -14.68 -7.97
CA GLN A 36 -9.51 -14.02 -7.88
C GLN A 36 -9.99 -13.85 -6.44
N GLU A 37 -9.57 -14.73 -5.53
CA GLU A 37 -9.89 -14.62 -4.10
C GLU A 37 -9.14 -13.45 -3.49
N GLU A 38 -7.82 -13.38 -3.66
CA GLU A 38 -6.98 -12.26 -3.18
C GLU A 38 -7.46 -10.91 -3.73
N LYS A 39 -7.92 -10.88 -4.98
CA LYS A 39 -8.53 -9.69 -5.57
C LYS A 39 -9.75 -9.20 -4.82
N VAL A 40 -10.67 -10.10 -4.47
CA VAL A 40 -11.89 -9.74 -3.75
C VAL A 40 -11.55 -9.26 -2.33
N HIS A 41 -10.60 -9.92 -1.67
CA HIS A 41 -10.10 -9.52 -0.34
C HIS A 41 -9.46 -8.13 -0.38
N PHE A 42 -8.53 -7.90 -1.32
CA PHE A 42 -7.88 -6.61 -1.51
C PHE A 42 -8.89 -5.49 -1.80
N SER A 43 -9.80 -5.69 -2.76
CA SER A 43 -10.81 -4.68 -3.11
C SER A 43 -11.70 -4.32 -1.92
N ARG A 44 -12.10 -5.30 -1.09
CA ARG A 44 -12.88 -5.03 0.13
C ARG A 44 -12.09 -4.24 1.17
N SER A 45 -10.82 -4.57 1.38
CA SER A 45 -9.95 -3.84 2.31
C SER A 45 -9.75 -2.40 1.86
N VAL A 46 -9.52 -2.19 0.57
CA VAL A 46 -9.36 -0.84 0.02
C VAL A 46 -10.69 -0.07 0.05
N GLU A 47 -11.83 -0.68 -0.29
CA GLU A 47 -13.14 -0.04 -0.16
C GLU A 47 -13.43 0.39 1.27
N SER A 48 -13.11 -0.47 2.26
CA SER A 48 -13.32 -0.18 3.68
C SER A 48 -12.44 0.98 4.15
N LEU A 49 -11.19 1.05 3.71
CA LEU A 49 -10.29 2.13 4.10
C LEU A 49 -10.69 3.43 3.40
N THR A 50 -10.97 3.37 2.10
CA THR A 50 -11.27 4.55 1.29
C THR A 50 -12.70 5.07 1.48
N ASP A 51 -13.48 4.46 2.38
CA ASP A 51 -14.87 4.82 2.66
C ASP A 51 -15.73 4.82 1.37
N ARG A 52 -15.49 3.81 0.52
CA ARG A 52 -16.11 3.63 -0.81
C ARG A 52 -15.97 4.82 -1.76
N ARG A 53 -14.93 5.63 -1.61
CA ARG A 53 -14.64 6.73 -2.55
C ARG A 53 -14.20 6.27 -3.93
N ILE A 54 -13.63 5.07 -4.03
CA ILE A 54 -13.18 4.51 -5.31
C ILE A 54 -14.26 3.56 -5.83
N PRO A 55 -14.86 3.85 -7.00
CA PRO A 55 -15.74 2.90 -7.66
C PRO A 55 -15.00 1.60 -7.97
N GLN A 56 -15.67 0.46 -7.83
CA GLN A 56 -15.07 -0.84 -8.13
C GLN A 56 -14.49 -0.91 -9.56
N SER A 57 -15.13 -0.26 -10.54
CA SER A 57 -14.61 -0.16 -11.91
C SER A 57 -13.25 0.55 -11.99
N THR A 58 -13.09 1.64 -11.25
CA THR A 58 -11.82 2.38 -11.16
C THR A 58 -10.76 1.54 -10.44
N MET A 59 -11.14 0.82 -9.37
CA MET A 59 -10.25 -0.12 -8.69
C MET A 59 -9.71 -1.20 -9.64
N ASP A 60 -10.61 -1.80 -10.42
CA ASP A 60 -10.26 -2.84 -11.39
C ASP A 60 -9.30 -2.31 -12.47
N GLU A 61 -9.52 -1.08 -12.95
CA GLU A 61 -8.63 -0.43 -13.91
C GLU A 61 -7.26 -0.08 -13.32
N LEU A 62 -7.22 0.41 -12.07
CA LEU A 62 -5.98 0.69 -11.36
C LEU A 62 -5.17 -0.59 -11.16
N ILE A 63 -5.79 -1.65 -10.65
CA ILE A 63 -5.12 -2.94 -10.45
C ILE A 63 -4.58 -3.47 -11.79
N ARG A 64 -5.40 -3.46 -12.86
CA ARG A 64 -4.95 -3.90 -14.19
C ARG A 64 -3.73 -3.11 -14.66
N THR A 65 -3.79 -1.79 -14.53
CA THR A 65 -2.70 -0.89 -14.94
C THR A 65 -1.43 -1.17 -14.14
N VAL A 66 -1.55 -1.37 -12.83
CA VAL A 66 -0.40 -1.68 -11.96
C VAL A 66 0.22 -3.03 -12.31
N VAL A 67 -0.59 -4.06 -12.57
CA VAL A 67 -0.10 -5.38 -13.00
C VAL A 67 0.64 -5.29 -14.33
N GLU A 68 0.07 -4.60 -15.33
CA GLU A 68 0.70 -4.41 -16.63
C GLU A 68 2.05 -3.67 -16.49
N GLN A 69 2.09 -2.62 -15.68
CA GLN A 69 3.32 -1.85 -15.45
C GLN A 69 4.33 -2.63 -14.61
N LEU A 70 3.89 -3.44 -13.65
CA LEU A 70 4.74 -4.33 -12.87
C LEU A 70 5.40 -5.39 -13.76
N GLN A 71 4.67 -5.98 -14.70
CA GLN A 71 5.22 -6.93 -15.67
C GLN A 71 6.20 -6.27 -16.66
N LYS A 72 5.95 -5.01 -17.03
CA LYS A 72 6.74 -4.30 -18.04
C LYS A 72 8.01 -3.66 -17.48
N GLU A 73 7.93 -3.01 -16.34
CA GLU A 73 8.98 -2.15 -15.76
C GLU A 73 9.60 -2.75 -14.50
N GLY A 74 8.89 -3.69 -13.86
CA GLY A 74 9.30 -4.29 -12.60
C GLY A 74 8.99 -3.42 -11.38
N ARG A 75 8.99 -4.08 -10.21
CA ARG A 75 8.60 -3.48 -8.92
C ARG A 75 9.43 -2.25 -8.55
N ALA A 76 10.74 -2.29 -8.79
CA ALA A 76 11.64 -1.20 -8.44
C ALA A 76 11.30 0.11 -9.18
N ALA A 77 10.99 0.03 -10.47
CA ALA A 77 10.58 1.18 -11.26
C ALA A 77 9.24 1.77 -10.77
N ARG A 78 8.29 0.91 -10.38
CA ARG A 78 7.02 1.35 -9.80
C ARG A 78 7.20 2.07 -8.48
N LEU A 79 8.00 1.51 -7.56
CA LEU A 79 8.28 2.15 -6.28
C LEU A 79 9.03 3.47 -6.46
N ALA A 80 9.92 3.60 -7.45
CA ALA A 80 10.56 4.86 -7.80
C ALA A 80 9.54 5.91 -8.29
N SER A 81 8.63 5.53 -9.18
CA SER A 81 7.53 6.39 -9.63
C SER A 81 6.64 6.84 -8.47
N LEU A 82 6.27 5.92 -7.57
CA LEU A 82 5.50 6.24 -6.36
C LEU A 82 6.23 7.20 -5.44
N LYS A 83 7.55 7.03 -5.27
CA LYS A 83 8.38 7.94 -4.48
C LYS A 83 8.39 9.36 -5.07
N GLU A 84 8.40 9.50 -6.38
CA GLU A 84 8.32 10.81 -7.07
C GLU A 84 6.94 11.44 -6.92
N ARG A 85 5.86 10.65 -7.08
CA ARG A 85 4.47 11.10 -6.88
C ARG A 85 4.22 11.52 -5.43
N LEU A 86 4.72 10.74 -4.47
CA LEU A 86 4.68 11.01 -3.04
C LEU A 86 5.88 11.91 -2.66
N ALA A 87 5.85 13.14 -3.17
CA ALA A 87 6.98 14.07 -3.09
C ALA A 87 7.43 14.41 -1.65
N THR A 88 6.55 14.27 -0.66
CA THR A 88 6.88 14.59 0.74
C THR A 88 7.16 13.33 1.57
N PRO A 89 8.13 13.37 2.51
CA PRO A 89 8.39 12.26 3.42
C PRO A 89 7.15 11.88 4.25
N GLN A 90 6.32 12.86 4.59
CA GLN A 90 5.08 12.62 5.34
C GLN A 90 4.05 11.85 4.49
N ALA A 91 3.89 12.19 3.21
CA ALA A 91 3.02 11.43 2.30
C ALA A 91 3.50 9.99 2.14
N ARG A 92 4.82 9.77 2.03
CA ARG A 92 5.40 8.41 1.96
C ARG A 92 5.11 7.59 3.21
N LYS A 93 5.26 8.17 4.40
CA LYS A 93 4.94 7.51 5.67
C LYS A 93 3.46 7.16 5.79
N VAL A 94 2.58 8.09 5.42
CA VAL A 94 1.13 7.87 5.47
C VAL A 94 0.72 6.75 4.52
N ALA A 95 1.21 6.79 3.27
CA ALA A 95 0.94 5.76 2.28
C ALA A 95 1.43 4.38 2.75
N PHE A 96 2.65 4.31 3.30
CA PHE A 96 3.20 3.08 3.86
C PHE A 96 2.36 2.53 5.02
N SER A 97 1.96 3.38 5.97
CA SER A 97 1.14 2.96 7.11
C SER A 97 -0.21 2.38 6.68
N LEU A 98 -0.80 2.93 5.62
CA LEU A 98 -2.06 2.44 5.05
C LEU A 98 -1.87 1.14 4.26
N ALA A 99 -0.77 1.01 3.52
CA ALA A 99 -0.38 -0.24 2.87
C ALA A 99 -0.18 -1.36 3.90
N ALA A 100 0.58 -1.08 4.97
CA ALA A 100 0.78 -2.03 6.06
C ALA A 100 -0.54 -2.45 6.72
N GLN A 101 -1.49 -1.52 6.90
CA GLN A 101 -2.81 -1.84 7.45
C GLN A 101 -3.58 -2.84 6.59
N VAL A 102 -3.52 -2.75 5.26
CA VAL A 102 -4.20 -3.73 4.39
C VAL A 102 -3.55 -5.09 4.41
N VAL A 103 -2.22 -5.13 4.35
CA VAL A 103 -1.48 -6.39 4.43
C VAL A 103 -1.76 -7.10 5.76
N VAL A 104 -1.84 -6.34 6.85
CA VAL A 104 -2.16 -6.88 8.18
C VAL A 104 -3.65 -7.22 8.34
N ALA A 105 -4.55 -6.46 7.71
CA ALA A 105 -6.00 -6.67 7.83
C ALA A 105 -6.46 -8.04 7.30
N ASP A 106 -5.69 -8.65 6.40
CA ASP A 106 -5.98 -9.99 5.87
C ASP A 106 -5.61 -11.13 6.85
N GLY A 107 -5.02 -10.81 8.01
CA GLY A 107 -4.83 -11.72 9.13
C GLY A 107 -3.38 -11.85 9.60
N ILE A 108 -2.88 -13.08 9.70
CA ILE A 108 -1.53 -13.33 10.23
C ILE A 108 -0.49 -12.90 9.19
N VAL A 109 0.20 -11.80 9.46
CA VAL A 109 1.33 -11.35 8.66
C VAL A 109 2.43 -12.42 8.63
N ARG A 110 2.65 -13.00 7.47
CA ARG A 110 3.71 -13.97 7.21
C ARG A 110 5.07 -13.27 7.18
N SER A 111 6.13 -14.05 7.36
CA SER A 111 7.51 -13.54 7.30
C SER A 111 7.80 -12.86 5.95
N SER A 112 7.30 -13.44 4.85
CA SER A 112 7.42 -12.91 3.49
C SER A 112 6.73 -11.56 3.31
N GLU A 113 5.51 -11.39 3.84
CA GLU A 113 4.75 -10.13 3.78
C GLU A 113 5.43 -9.03 4.59
N ARG A 114 5.97 -9.37 5.77
CA ARG A 114 6.76 -8.44 6.57
C ARG A 114 8.01 -7.98 5.83
N GLU A 115 8.76 -8.91 5.25
CA GLU A 115 9.96 -8.60 4.45
C GLU A 115 9.59 -7.69 3.28
N LEU A 116 8.49 -7.99 2.59
CA LEU A 116 7.97 -7.17 1.51
C LEU A 116 7.64 -5.73 1.94
N LEU A 117 7.01 -5.56 3.11
CA LEU A 117 6.72 -4.24 3.67
C LEU A 117 8.02 -3.46 3.97
N LEU A 118 9.05 -4.12 4.50
CA LEU A 118 10.34 -3.48 4.77
C LEU A 118 11.08 -3.10 3.47
N ASP A 119 10.96 -3.90 2.42
CA ASP A 119 11.48 -3.57 1.09
C ASP A 119 10.77 -2.36 0.48
N VAL A 120 9.44 -2.28 0.64
CA VAL A 120 8.66 -1.11 0.23
C VAL A 120 9.09 0.13 1.01
N ALA A 121 9.26 0.01 2.32
CA ALA A 121 9.75 1.10 3.16
C ALA A 121 11.15 1.57 2.71
N ALA A 122 12.04 0.64 2.35
CA ALA A 122 13.36 0.94 1.80
C ALA A 122 13.27 1.77 0.52
N ALA A 123 12.42 1.33 -0.41
CA ALA A 123 12.27 1.98 -1.70
C ALA A 123 11.65 3.38 -1.61
N LEU A 124 10.81 3.61 -0.60
CA LEU A 124 10.24 4.91 -0.27
C LEU A 124 11.18 5.80 0.57
N GLU A 125 12.41 5.36 0.86
CA GLU A 125 13.37 6.04 1.74
C GLU A 125 12.80 6.34 3.13
N LEU A 126 12.06 5.39 3.69
CA LEU A 126 11.55 5.46 5.05
C LEU A 126 12.57 4.89 6.03
N ASP A 127 12.51 5.37 7.27
CA ASP A 127 13.30 4.79 8.36
C ASP A 127 12.84 3.35 8.63
N GLN A 128 13.77 2.41 8.53
CA GLN A 128 13.47 0.98 8.65
C GLN A 128 13.05 0.56 10.06
N THR A 129 13.55 1.25 11.08
CA THR A 129 13.18 1.00 12.48
C THR A 129 11.74 1.43 12.68
N GLU A 130 11.39 2.62 12.20
CA GLU A 130 10.03 3.15 12.29
C GLU A 130 9.04 2.30 11.48
N ALA A 131 9.43 1.87 10.28
CA ALA A 131 8.61 0.99 9.44
C ALA A 131 8.35 -0.36 10.12
N ALA A 132 9.38 -1.00 10.67
CA ALA A 132 9.24 -2.25 11.42
C ALA A 132 8.34 -2.09 12.64
N ASP A 133 8.45 -0.97 13.36
CA ASP A 133 7.60 -0.66 14.52
C ASP A 133 6.13 -0.43 14.13
N VAL A 134 5.86 0.17 12.96
CA VAL A 134 4.49 0.28 12.42
C VAL A 134 3.92 -1.10 12.15
N VAL A 135 4.62 -1.95 11.39
CA VAL A 135 4.16 -3.30 11.04
C VAL A 135 3.95 -4.15 12.31
N ARG A 136 4.87 -4.07 13.27
CA ARG A 136 4.76 -4.80 14.54
C ARG A 136 3.54 -4.38 15.36
N ARG A 137 3.23 -3.08 15.41
CA ARG A 137 2.07 -2.57 16.15
C ARG A 137 0.76 -3.00 15.50
N LEU A 138 0.69 -2.94 14.17
CA LEU A 138 -0.48 -3.38 13.42
C LEU A 138 -0.69 -4.88 13.57
N ALA A 139 0.36 -5.70 13.48
CA ALA A 139 0.24 -7.15 13.63
C ALA A 139 -0.12 -7.60 15.08
N ALA A 140 -0.08 -6.69 16.05
CA ALA A 140 -0.41 -6.94 17.45
C ALA A 140 -1.77 -6.37 17.88
N SER A 141 -2.48 -5.67 16.98
CA SER A 141 -3.82 -5.11 17.22
C SER A 141 -4.92 -6.04 16.75
#